data_AF-A0A2P5I5T7-F1
#
_entry.id   AF-A0A2P5I5T7-F1
#
_cell.length_a   1.000
_cell.length_b   1.000
_cell.length_c   1.000
_cell.angle_alpha   90.00
_cell.angle_beta   90.00
_cell.angle_gamma   90.00
#
_symmetry.space_group_name_H-M   'P 1'
#
loop_
_entity.id
_entity.type
_entity.pdbx_description
1 polymer ?
#
loop_
_entity_poly.entity_id
_entity_poly.type
_entity_poly.pdbx_seq_one_letter_code
_entity_poly.pdbx_strand_id
1 'polypeptide(L)'
;MADHNGDEASSPASASAQDNDNVFRSFQEYRWDLDRDFLGGLVLALGGYHALAQTASQADIVMHSRIFYFARISGTTIPFAGYRHWLRAGFQAGHQPRLWEWDLLEALCNHRDRLASAGADAASLASRREKAAADKARWVRALLDADTMPQARPATAAASSGAAAVWAADESTPSWMAAAPKGELYVDRTLAANAEDGEDSSPAYPARFAAIIKAVQTGGPVEGIVDIPDIVARNPTTTPFGSMARPPKPWEKAQPDVGTELHAGAEHGLAAQVDEKFPDSEAEAPVDPA
;
A
#
# COMPACT_ATOMS: atom_id res chain seq x y z
N MET A 1 22.82 67.67 17.59
CA MET A 1 21.50 67.08 17.90
C MET A 1 21.24 66.05 16.83
N ALA A 2 21.70 64.83 17.08
CA ALA A 2 21.20 63.66 16.38
C ALA A 2 19.77 63.37 16.87
N ASP A 3 19.12 62.43 16.19
CA ASP A 3 17.88 61.72 16.55
C ASP A 3 16.69 62.04 15.64
N HIS A 4 16.01 61.10 14.99
CA HIS A 4 16.15 59.64 14.87
C HIS A 4 15.38 59.27 13.58
N ASN A 5 16.04 58.55 12.66
CA ASN A 5 15.38 57.97 11.50
C ASN A 5 14.60 56.74 11.98
N GLY A 6 13.26 56.77 11.85
CA GLY A 6 12.39 55.65 12.19
C GLY A 6 12.50 54.57 11.12
N ASP A 7 13.41 53.62 11.31
CA ASP A 7 13.43 52.36 10.58
C ASP A 7 12.20 51.54 10.99
N GLU A 8 11.16 51.62 10.19
CA GLU A 8 9.99 50.74 10.23
C GLU A 8 10.44 49.35 9.79
N ALA A 9 11.06 48.61 10.72
CA ALA A 9 11.42 47.21 10.53
C ALA A 9 10.14 46.37 10.40
N SER A 10 9.63 46.28 9.17
CA SER A 10 8.59 45.32 8.80
C SER A 10 9.01 43.92 9.23
N SER A 11 8.23 43.32 10.12
CA SER A 11 8.56 42.07 10.78
C SER A 11 8.66 40.90 9.77
N PRO A 12 9.72 40.06 9.80
CA PRO A 12 9.92 38.96 8.85
C PRO A 12 8.82 37.87 8.92
N ALA A 13 8.04 37.83 10.01
CA ALA A 13 6.91 36.92 10.18
C ALA A 13 5.71 37.26 9.27
N SER A 14 5.50 38.55 8.96
CA SER A 14 4.39 38.98 8.09
C SER A 14 4.66 38.67 6.63
N ALA A 15 5.91 38.84 6.18
CA ALA A 15 6.33 38.51 4.82
C ALA A 15 6.15 37.01 4.52
N SER A 16 6.64 36.14 5.41
CA SER A 16 6.50 34.69 5.26
C SER A 16 5.05 34.21 5.33
N ALA A 17 4.17 34.87 6.07
CA ALA A 17 2.73 34.57 6.07
C ALA A 17 2.08 34.93 4.73
N GLN A 18 2.39 36.11 4.18
CA GLN A 18 1.92 36.53 2.85
C GLN A 18 2.45 35.62 1.74
N ASP A 19 3.69 35.16 1.84
CA ASP A 19 4.27 34.21 0.90
C ASP A 19 3.50 32.88 0.90
N ASN A 20 3.20 32.33 2.09
CA ASN A 20 2.37 31.13 2.22
C ASN A 20 0.96 31.33 1.64
N ASP A 21 0.32 32.47 1.89
CA ASP A 21 -0.99 32.80 1.34
C ASP A 21 -0.97 32.82 -0.20
N ASN A 22 0.07 33.41 -0.80
CA ASN A 22 0.24 33.44 -2.25
C ASN A 22 0.44 32.03 -2.82
N VAL A 23 1.20 31.18 -2.13
CA VAL A 23 1.37 29.77 -2.49
C VAL A 23 0.05 29.00 -2.41
N PHE A 24 -0.74 29.19 -1.35
CA PHE A 24 -2.05 28.55 -1.20
C PHE A 24 -3.05 28.99 -2.27
N ARG A 25 -3.06 30.27 -2.66
CA ARG A 25 -3.86 30.76 -3.79
C ARG A 25 -3.43 30.12 -5.10
N SER A 26 -2.13 30.10 -5.38
CA SER A 26 -1.57 29.48 -6.59
C SER A 26 -1.94 28.00 -6.69
N PHE A 27 -1.92 27.28 -5.56
CA PHE A 27 -2.35 25.89 -5.46
C PHE A 27 -3.84 25.69 -5.80
N GLN A 28 -4.70 26.63 -5.41
CA GLN A 28 -6.13 26.60 -5.69
C GLN A 28 -6.49 27.02 -7.12
N GLU A 29 -5.72 27.92 -7.71
CA GLU A 29 -5.88 28.39 -9.10
C GLU A 29 -5.35 27.40 -10.13
N TYR A 30 -4.52 26.44 -9.71
CA TYR A 30 -4.00 25.40 -10.57
C TYR A 30 -5.11 24.59 -11.26
N ARG A 31 -4.94 24.32 -12.56
CA ARG A 31 -5.93 23.66 -13.42
C ARG A 31 -5.86 22.13 -13.35
N TRP A 32 -6.24 21.59 -12.20
CA TRP A 32 -6.21 20.15 -11.90
C TRP A 32 -7.01 19.27 -12.88
N ASP A 33 -8.04 19.84 -13.51
CA ASP A 33 -8.91 19.18 -14.48
C ASP A 33 -8.26 18.96 -15.86
N LEU A 34 -7.25 19.77 -16.20
CA LEU A 34 -6.55 19.69 -17.48
C LEU A 34 -5.27 18.87 -17.44
N ASP A 35 -4.67 18.69 -16.26
CA ASP A 35 -3.41 17.97 -16.13
C ASP A 35 -3.61 16.46 -16.24
N ARG A 36 -3.27 15.92 -17.41
CA ARG A 36 -3.40 14.50 -17.74
C ARG A 36 -2.44 13.62 -16.94
N ASP A 37 -1.24 14.12 -16.64
CA ASP A 37 -0.22 13.37 -15.91
C ASP A 37 -0.63 13.22 -14.45
N PHE A 38 -1.12 14.32 -13.86
CA PHE A 38 -1.70 14.29 -12.52
C PHE A 38 -2.91 13.37 -12.46
N LEU A 39 -3.90 13.53 -13.36
CA LEU A 39 -5.12 12.72 -13.34
C LEU A 39 -4.82 11.22 -13.54
N GLY A 40 -3.88 10.87 -14.42
CA GLY A 40 -3.42 9.49 -14.60
C GLY A 40 -2.80 8.92 -13.33
N GLY A 41 -1.91 9.69 -12.68
CA GLY A 41 -1.32 9.30 -11.40
C GLY A 41 -2.35 9.21 -10.26
N LEU A 42 -3.34 10.09 -10.25
CA LEU A 42 -4.40 10.12 -9.26
C LEU A 42 -5.30 8.87 -9.37
N VAL A 43 -5.69 8.47 -10.58
CA VAL A 43 -6.45 7.23 -10.78
C VAL A 43 -5.68 6.02 -10.26
N LEU A 44 -4.36 5.98 -10.46
CA LEU A 44 -3.52 4.91 -9.92
C LEU A 44 -3.48 4.93 -8.38
N ALA A 45 -3.31 6.10 -7.76
CA ALA A 45 -3.32 6.27 -6.31
C ALA A 45 -4.66 5.88 -5.67
N LEU A 46 -5.76 6.04 -6.40
CA LEU A 46 -7.11 5.64 -5.98
C LEU A 46 -7.42 4.14 -6.21
N GLY A 47 -6.45 3.35 -6.69
CA GLY A 47 -6.62 1.91 -6.94
C GLY A 47 -7.17 1.56 -8.33
N GLY A 48 -7.12 2.50 -9.28
CA GLY A 48 -7.58 2.31 -10.66
C GLY A 48 -9.05 2.64 -10.89
N TYR A 49 -9.48 2.66 -12.16
CA TYR A 49 -10.83 3.09 -12.56
C TYR A 49 -11.96 2.30 -11.91
N HIS A 50 -11.77 1.00 -11.63
CA HIS A 50 -12.79 0.16 -11.01
C HIS A 50 -13.01 0.47 -9.52
N ALA A 51 -12.00 1.01 -8.83
CA ALA A 51 -12.03 1.30 -7.40
C ALA A 51 -12.54 2.72 -7.08
N LEU A 52 -12.74 3.58 -8.09
CA LEU A 52 -13.20 4.95 -7.89
C LEU A 52 -14.53 4.99 -7.11
N ALA A 53 -14.61 5.78 -6.05
CA ALA A 53 -15.81 5.92 -5.25
C ALA A 53 -15.81 7.28 -4.56
N GLN A 54 -16.97 7.94 -4.49
CA GLN A 54 -17.12 9.24 -3.86
C GLN A 54 -17.17 9.09 -2.33
N THR A 55 -16.03 8.75 -1.72
CA THR A 55 -15.87 8.54 -0.27
C THR A 55 -14.91 9.57 0.33
N ALA A 56 -15.06 9.85 1.63
CA ALA A 56 -14.18 10.77 2.35
C ALA A 56 -12.69 10.36 2.27
N SER A 57 -12.39 9.07 2.40
CA SER A 57 -11.03 8.56 2.30
C SER A 57 -10.40 8.81 0.92
N GLN A 58 -11.16 8.66 -0.16
CA GLN A 58 -10.65 8.99 -1.50
C GLN A 58 -10.43 10.48 -1.67
N ALA A 59 -11.28 11.34 -1.10
CA ALA A 59 -11.06 12.78 -1.09
C ALA A 59 -9.76 13.16 -0.34
N ASP A 60 -9.44 12.48 0.76
CA ASP A 60 -8.15 12.65 1.47
C ASP A 60 -6.96 12.23 0.60
N ILE A 61 -7.07 11.12 -0.13
CA ILE A 61 -6.02 10.71 -1.08
C ILE A 61 -5.85 11.79 -2.17
N VAL A 62 -6.94 12.33 -2.71
CA VAL A 62 -6.88 13.42 -3.71
C VAL A 62 -6.18 14.65 -3.13
N MET A 63 -6.53 15.08 -1.91
CA MET A 63 -5.91 16.22 -1.22
C MET A 63 -4.39 16.07 -1.12
N HIS A 64 -3.93 14.95 -0.56
CA HIS A 64 -2.49 14.70 -0.38
C HIS A 64 -1.77 14.51 -1.71
N SER A 65 -2.41 13.87 -2.69
CA SER A 65 -1.86 13.73 -4.05
C SER A 65 -1.67 15.09 -4.72
N ARG A 66 -2.64 16.01 -4.59
CA ARG A 66 -2.52 17.38 -5.11
C ARG A 66 -1.36 18.12 -4.46
N ILE A 67 -1.26 18.07 -3.13
CA ILE A 67 -0.19 18.73 -2.38
C ILE A 67 1.18 18.21 -2.82
N PHE A 68 1.35 16.88 -2.86
CA PHE A 68 2.60 16.26 -3.27
C PHE A 68 2.97 16.58 -4.71
N TYR A 69 2.00 16.46 -5.63
CA TYR A 69 2.21 16.75 -7.04
C TYR A 69 2.59 18.21 -7.26
N PHE A 70 1.86 19.15 -6.64
CA PHE A 70 2.14 20.58 -6.73
C PHE A 70 3.56 20.89 -6.25
N ALA A 71 3.98 20.31 -5.13
CA ALA A 71 5.32 20.50 -4.60
C ALA A 71 6.40 20.00 -5.58
N ARG A 72 6.13 18.87 -6.25
CA ARG A 72 7.03 18.32 -7.29
C ARG A 72 7.17 19.25 -8.49
N ILE A 73 6.07 19.84 -8.98
CA ILE A 73 6.10 20.64 -10.22
C ILE A 73 6.48 22.11 -10.00
N SER A 74 6.12 22.69 -8.85
CA SER A 74 6.37 24.10 -8.53
C SER A 74 7.66 24.31 -7.74
N GLY A 75 8.23 23.24 -7.18
CA GLY A 75 9.35 23.31 -6.23
C GLY A 75 8.98 23.90 -4.85
N THR A 76 7.71 24.23 -4.61
CA THR A 76 7.26 24.85 -3.37
C THR A 76 6.48 23.85 -2.52
N THR A 77 6.95 23.60 -1.29
CA THR A 77 6.25 22.71 -0.37
C THR A 77 5.06 23.40 0.29
N ILE A 78 3.94 22.69 0.36
CA ILE A 78 2.70 23.16 0.98
C ILE A 78 2.47 22.34 2.25
N PRO A 79 2.64 22.92 3.45
CA PRO A 79 2.36 22.21 4.68
C PRO A 79 0.85 21.98 4.79
N PHE A 80 0.42 20.72 4.84
CA PHE A 80 -1.00 20.35 4.92
C PHE A 80 -1.72 21.04 6.10
N ALA A 81 -1.07 21.10 7.27
CA ALA A 81 -1.61 21.76 8.45
C ALA A 81 -1.87 23.26 8.22
N GLY A 82 -0.93 23.95 7.57
CA GLY A 82 -1.03 25.38 7.25
C GLY A 82 -2.13 25.64 6.22
N TYR A 83 -2.17 24.84 5.17
CA TYR A 83 -3.21 24.93 4.15
C TYR A 83 -4.61 24.70 4.73
N ARG A 84 -4.77 23.72 5.63
CA ARG A 84 -6.04 23.45 6.29
C ARG A 84 -6.49 24.61 7.18
N HIS A 85 -5.56 25.24 7.90
CA HIS A 85 -5.87 26.46 8.66
C HIS A 85 -6.32 27.59 7.74
N TRP A 86 -5.61 27.82 6.63
CA TRP A 86 -5.94 28.82 5.64
C TRP A 86 -7.34 28.62 5.05
N LEU A 87 -7.72 27.38 4.72
CA LEU A 87 -9.07 27.04 4.28
C LEU A 87 -10.14 27.37 5.33
N ARG A 88 -9.88 27.05 6.61
CA ARG A 88 -10.79 27.37 7.71
C ARG A 88 -10.94 28.87 7.92
N ALA A 89 -9.85 29.61 7.89
CA ALA A 89 -9.85 31.07 8.01
C ALA A 89 -10.67 31.71 6.87
N GLY A 90 -10.48 31.24 5.62
CA GLY A 90 -11.29 31.66 4.48
C GLY A 90 -12.78 31.36 4.67
N PHE A 91 -13.11 30.15 5.15
CA PHE A 91 -14.50 29.75 5.41
C PHE A 91 -15.17 30.63 6.49
N GLN A 92 -14.46 30.93 7.58
CA GLN A 92 -14.95 31.83 8.63
C GLN A 92 -15.14 33.26 8.13
N ALA A 93 -14.30 33.71 7.19
CA ALA A 93 -14.42 35.00 6.51
C ALA A 93 -15.50 35.02 5.42
N GLY A 94 -16.34 33.97 5.30
CA GLY A 94 -17.43 33.89 4.32
C GLY A 94 -16.97 33.58 2.89
N HIS A 95 -15.69 33.32 2.66
CA HIS A 95 -15.21 32.84 1.37
C HIS A 95 -15.53 31.36 1.25
N GLN A 96 -16.19 30.96 0.16
CA GLN A 96 -16.43 29.55 -0.13
C GLN A 96 -15.13 28.92 -0.67
N PRO A 97 -14.48 28.00 0.06
CA PRO A 97 -13.29 27.34 -0.46
C PRO A 97 -13.68 26.44 -1.63
N ARG A 98 -12.95 26.53 -2.74
CA ARG A 98 -13.10 25.57 -3.84
C ARG A 98 -12.45 24.25 -3.43
N LEU A 99 -13.29 23.23 -3.26
CA LEU A 99 -12.88 21.90 -2.81
C LEU A 99 -12.71 20.99 -4.02
N TRP A 100 -11.60 21.19 -4.73
CA TRP A 100 -11.27 20.40 -5.92
C TRP A 100 -11.24 18.90 -5.66
N GLU A 101 -10.97 18.46 -4.43
CA GLU A 101 -10.91 17.04 -4.05
C GLU A 101 -12.19 16.31 -4.43
N TRP A 102 -13.33 16.92 -4.11
CA TRP A 102 -14.62 16.32 -4.38
C TRP A 102 -15.01 16.49 -5.84
N ASP A 103 -14.76 17.66 -6.42
CA ASP A 103 -15.14 17.97 -7.80
C ASP A 103 -14.36 17.08 -8.80
N LEU A 104 -13.06 16.84 -8.55
CA LEU A 104 -12.24 15.92 -9.33
C LEU A 104 -12.71 14.47 -9.17
N LEU A 105 -12.98 14.05 -7.93
CA LEU A 105 -13.46 12.70 -7.65
C LEU A 105 -14.82 12.42 -8.30
N GLU A 106 -15.72 13.40 -8.26
CA GLU A 106 -17.01 13.36 -8.94
C GLU A 106 -16.83 13.29 -10.46
N ALA A 107 -15.95 14.12 -11.04
CA ALA A 107 -15.67 14.08 -12.47
C ALA A 107 -15.10 12.73 -12.92
N LEU A 108 -14.18 12.14 -12.16
CA LEU A 108 -13.59 10.83 -12.43
C LEU A 108 -14.64 9.71 -12.32
N CYS A 109 -15.47 9.73 -11.28
CA CYS A 109 -16.56 8.75 -11.13
C CYS A 109 -17.58 8.87 -12.26
N ASN A 110 -17.95 10.09 -12.65
CA ASN A 110 -18.85 10.34 -13.77
C ASN A 110 -18.25 9.84 -15.10
N HIS A 111 -16.94 10.03 -15.32
CA HIS A 111 -16.27 9.51 -16.50
C HIS A 111 -16.30 7.98 -16.54
N ARG A 112 -15.97 7.31 -15.42
CA ARG A 112 -16.09 5.86 -15.29
C ARG A 112 -17.52 5.38 -15.57
N ASP A 113 -18.52 6.02 -14.98
CA ASP A 113 -19.92 5.62 -15.13
C ASP A 113 -20.40 5.77 -16.58
N ARG A 114 -19.91 6.78 -17.32
CA ARG A 114 -20.15 6.92 -18.76
C ARG A 114 -19.53 5.80 -19.60
N LEU A 115 -18.37 5.27 -19.18
CA LEU A 115 -17.75 4.11 -19.83
C LEU A 115 -18.49 2.81 -19.48
N ALA A 116 -19.04 2.72 -18.28
CA ALA A 116 -19.76 1.54 -17.78
C ALA A 116 -21.24 1.51 -18.22
N SER A 117 -21.82 2.62 -18.68
CA SER A 117 -23.24 2.74 -19.00
C SER A 117 -23.63 2.00 -20.27
N ALA A 118 -23.80 0.69 -20.13
CA ALA A 118 -24.59 -0.18 -20.99
C ALA A 118 -25.76 -0.85 -20.22
N GLY A 119 -26.11 -0.41 -18.99
CA GLY A 119 -27.26 -0.98 -18.26
C GLY A 119 -27.40 -0.65 -16.77
N ALA A 120 -27.10 0.57 -16.30
CA ALA A 120 -27.21 0.91 -14.87
C ALA A 120 -28.59 1.51 -14.49
N ASP A 121 -29.18 1.01 -13.40
CA ASP A 121 -30.48 1.45 -12.87
C ASP A 121 -30.44 2.88 -12.31
N ALA A 122 -31.39 3.73 -12.74
CA ALA A 122 -31.48 5.13 -12.31
C ALA A 122 -31.68 5.31 -10.80
N ALA A 123 -32.44 4.42 -10.16
CA ALA A 123 -32.67 4.45 -8.70
C ALA A 123 -31.39 4.17 -7.89
N SER A 124 -30.53 3.26 -8.38
CA SER A 124 -29.24 2.96 -7.75
C SER A 124 -28.28 4.17 -7.82
N LEU A 125 -28.32 4.92 -8.92
CA LEU A 125 -27.52 6.14 -9.07
C LEU A 125 -27.98 7.26 -8.12
N ALA A 126 -29.28 7.42 -7.91
CA ALA A 126 -29.82 8.40 -6.97
C ALA A 126 -29.34 8.14 -5.54
N SER A 127 -29.46 6.89 -5.06
CA SER A 127 -28.98 6.49 -3.73
C SER A 127 -27.47 6.67 -3.57
N ARG A 128 -26.68 6.35 -4.61
CA ARG A 128 -25.23 6.60 -4.59
C ARG A 128 -24.88 8.09 -4.48
N ARG A 129 -25.61 8.97 -5.17
CA ARG A 129 -25.42 10.43 -5.09
C ARG A 129 -25.74 10.98 -3.71
N GLU A 130 -26.81 10.49 -3.08
CA GLU A 130 -27.15 10.89 -1.72
C GLU A 130 -26.07 10.47 -0.72
N LYS A 131 -25.58 9.22 -0.82
CA LYS A 131 -24.45 8.76 -0.01
C LYS A 131 -23.19 9.59 -0.24
N ALA A 132 -22.87 9.90 -1.50
CA ALA A 132 -21.76 10.77 -1.84
C ALA A 132 -21.93 12.18 -1.24
N ALA A 133 -23.12 12.76 -1.28
CA ALA A 133 -23.39 14.06 -0.66
C ALA A 133 -23.21 14.03 0.86
N ALA A 134 -23.64 12.94 1.52
CA ALA A 134 -23.43 12.74 2.95
C ALA A 134 -21.93 12.59 3.30
N ASP A 135 -21.18 11.83 2.51
CA ASP A 135 -19.73 11.67 2.68
C ASP A 135 -18.98 12.98 2.42
N LYS A 136 -19.38 13.76 1.40
CA LYS A 136 -18.87 15.12 1.15
C LYS A 136 -19.06 15.99 2.38
N ALA A 137 -20.28 16.03 2.92
CA ALA A 137 -20.60 16.85 4.08
C ALA A 137 -19.79 16.44 5.33
N ARG A 138 -19.60 15.13 5.55
CA ARG A 138 -18.73 14.62 6.62
C ARG A 138 -17.28 15.05 6.42
N TRP A 139 -16.75 14.87 5.22
CA TRP A 139 -15.37 15.21 4.90
C TRP A 139 -15.11 16.72 5.04
N VAL A 140 -15.99 17.57 4.50
CA VAL A 140 -15.87 19.03 4.63
C VAL A 140 -15.93 19.47 6.09
N ARG A 141 -16.86 18.90 6.88
CA ARG A 141 -16.91 19.19 8.31
C ARG A 141 -15.60 18.80 8.99
N ALA A 142 -15.10 17.59 8.75
CA ALA A 142 -13.85 17.11 9.35
C ALA A 142 -12.63 17.94 8.91
N LEU A 143 -12.60 18.42 7.66
CA LEU A 143 -11.53 19.26 7.14
C LEU A 143 -11.51 20.63 7.83
N LEU A 144 -12.69 21.24 8.02
CA LEU A 144 -12.85 22.56 8.60
C LEU A 144 -12.87 22.55 10.14
N ASP A 145 -13.06 21.40 10.78
CA ASP A 145 -13.05 21.28 12.24
C ASP A 145 -11.62 21.45 12.81
N ALA A 146 -11.51 22.08 13.98
CA ALA A 146 -10.25 22.46 14.61
C ALA A 146 -9.51 21.28 15.25
N ASP A 147 -10.24 20.27 15.72
CA ASP A 147 -9.73 19.20 16.59
C ASP A 147 -9.28 17.92 15.86
N THR A 148 -9.55 17.77 14.57
CA THR A 148 -9.12 16.61 13.78
C THR A 148 -7.65 16.75 13.34
N MET A 149 -6.72 16.88 14.27
CA MET A 149 -5.37 16.39 14.03
C MET A 149 -5.31 14.96 14.56
N PRO A 150 -4.88 13.95 13.79
CA PRO A 150 -4.19 12.83 14.41
C PRO A 150 -2.86 13.40 14.88
N GLN A 151 -2.86 14.06 16.04
CA GLN A 151 -1.64 14.48 16.69
C GLN A 151 -0.90 13.16 16.98
N ALA A 152 0.25 12.95 16.32
CA ALA A 152 1.21 11.98 16.81
C ALA A 152 1.44 12.33 18.27
N ARG A 153 0.98 11.46 19.18
CA ARG A 153 1.02 11.70 20.62
C ARG A 153 2.41 12.21 20.99
N PRO A 154 2.55 13.42 21.57
CA PRO A 154 3.80 13.77 22.21
C PRO A 154 3.97 12.79 23.37
N ALA A 155 5.06 12.02 23.32
CA ALA A 155 5.51 11.23 24.44
C ALA A 155 5.92 12.21 25.55
N THR A 156 4.98 12.57 26.42
CA THR A 156 5.29 13.32 27.63
C THR A 156 4.67 12.62 28.83
N ALA A 157 5.56 11.90 29.52
CA ALA A 157 5.65 11.72 30.97
C ALA A 157 4.35 11.68 31.79
N ALA A 158 4.06 10.46 32.27
CA ALA A 158 3.69 10.13 33.65
C ALA A 158 2.81 11.12 34.43
N ALA A 159 1.53 10.77 34.58
CA ALA A 159 0.82 10.93 35.83
C ALA A 159 -0.14 9.74 36.01
N SER A 160 0.17 8.92 37.01
CA SER A 160 -0.63 7.82 37.52
C SER A 160 -1.98 8.32 38.04
N SER A 161 -3.07 7.77 37.54
CA SER A 161 -4.29 7.58 38.33
C SER A 161 -5.19 6.58 37.60
N GLY A 162 -5.42 5.44 38.23
CA GLY A 162 -6.31 4.40 37.73
C GLY A 162 -7.76 4.90 37.74
N ALA A 163 -8.37 4.93 36.56
CA ALA A 163 -9.81 4.90 36.41
C ALA A 163 -10.12 4.14 35.12
N ALA A 164 -10.79 3.00 35.28
CA ALA A 164 -11.25 2.16 34.19
C ALA A 164 -12.19 2.96 33.27
N ALA A 165 -11.67 3.35 32.10
CA ALA A 165 -12.49 3.82 30.99
C ALA A 165 -13.07 2.59 30.29
N VAL A 166 -14.31 2.27 30.65
CA VAL A 166 -15.18 1.35 29.92
C VAL A 166 -15.40 1.98 28.53
N TRP A 167 -14.62 1.56 27.54
CA TRP A 167 -14.95 1.85 26.15
C TRP A 167 -16.11 0.97 25.73
N ALA A 168 -17.20 1.63 25.35
CA ALA A 168 -18.36 1.04 24.72
C ALA A 168 -17.94 0.06 23.62
N ALA A 169 -18.51 -1.14 23.67
CA ALA A 169 -18.37 -2.15 22.64
C ALA A 169 -18.87 -1.56 21.31
N ASP A 170 -17.94 -1.26 20.41
CA ASP A 170 -18.24 -0.92 19.03
C ASP A 170 -18.47 -2.22 18.24
N GLU A 171 -19.57 -2.18 17.52
CA GLU A 171 -20.20 -3.25 16.78
C GLU A 171 -19.30 -3.69 15.61
N SER A 172 -19.07 -5.00 15.49
CA SER A 172 -18.38 -5.69 14.39
C SER A 172 -16.83 -5.75 14.44
N THR A 173 -16.28 -6.35 15.50
CA THR A 173 -15.00 -7.08 15.37
C THR A 173 -15.20 -8.39 14.58
N PRO A 174 -14.49 -8.62 13.46
CA PRO A 174 -14.59 -9.87 12.70
C PRO A 174 -14.22 -11.10 13.54
N SER A 175 -14.84 -12.26 13.29
CA SER A 175 -14.71 -13.48 14.13
C SER A 175 -13.28 -14.01 14.28
N TRP A 176 -12.39 -13.74 13.31
CA TRP A 176 -10.97 -14.13 13.40
C TRP A 176 -10.20 -13.33 14.47
N MET A 177 -10.68 -12.13 14.83
CA MET A 177 -10.08 -11.30 15.89
C MET A 177 -10.49 -11.79 17.30
N ALA A 178 -11.63 -12.49 17.42
CA ALA A 178 -12.08 -13.08 18.68
C ALA A 178 -11.24 -14.31 19.10
N ALA A 179 -10.53 -14.93 18.15
CA ALA A 179 -9.65 -16.07 18.40
C ALA A 179 -8.22 -15.66 18.78
N ALA A 180 -7.89 -14.36 18.79
CA ALA A 180 -6.55 -13.90 19.15
C ALA A 180 -6.32 -14.08 20.67
N PRO A 181 -5.24 -14.76 21.09
CA PRO A 181 -4.89 -14.89 22.50
C PRO A 181 -4.59 -13.50 23.07
N LYS A 182 -5.37 -13.08 24.09
CA LYS A 182 -5.23 -11.79 24.78
C LYS A 182 -4.06 -11.81 25.78
N GLY A 183 -2.89 -12.28 25.33
CA GLY A 183 -1.66 -12.23 26.12
C GLY A 183 -0.97 -10.89 25.93
N GLU A 184 -0.57 -10.24 27.03
CA GLU A 184 0.30 -9.06 26.97
C GLU A 184 1.62 -9.47 26.30
N LEU A 185 1.87 -8.97 25.09
CA LEU A 185 3.08 -9.26 24.31
C LEU A 185 4.32 -8.51 24.81
N TYR A 186 4.28 -7.94 26.02
CA TYR A 186 5.38 -7.17 26.58
C TYR A 186 6.04 -7.94 27.73
N VAL A 187 7.23 -8.46 27.47
CA VAL A 187 8.12 -8.96 28.53
C VAL A 187 9.03 -7.80 28.91
N ASP A 188 8.93 -7.31 30.14
CA ASP A 188 9.80 -6.27 30.65
C ASP A 188 11.25 -6.77 30.76
N ARG A 189 12.12 -6.17 29.94
CA ARG A 189 13.56 -6.52 29.84
C ARG A 189 14.31 -6.33 31.15
N THR A 190 13.79 -5.53 32.08
CA THR A 190 14.42 -5.24 33.39
C THR A 190 14.19 -6.33 34.43
N LEU A 191 13.12 -7.14 34.31
CA LEU A 191 12.87 -8.31 35.16
C LEU A 191 13.74 -9.50 34.76
N ALA A 192 14.08 -9.64 33.48
CA ALA A 192 14.99 -10.66 32.97
C ALA A 192 16.47 -10.41 33.35
N ALA A 193 16.83 -9.19 33.73
CA ALA A 193 18.22 -8.79 33.98
C ALA A 193 18.66 -8.91 35.46
N ASN A 194 17.76 -9.26 36.39
CA ASN A 194 18.06 -9.39 37.83
C ASN A 194 18.16 -10.84 38.33
N ALA A 195 18.32 -11.82 37.43
CA ALA A 195 18.70 -13.17 37.81
C ALA A 195 20.21 -13.34 37.57
N GLU A 196 21.02 -12.96 38.55
CA GLU A 196 22.44 -13.35 38.60
C GLU A 196 22.54 -14.80 39.05
N ASP A 197 23.12 -15.67 38.21
CA ASP A 197 24.26 -16.54 38.59
C ASP A 197 24.62 -17.51 37.45
N GLY A 198 25.90 -17.53 37.09
CA GLY A 198 26.58 -18.71 36.52
C GLY A 198 26.71 -18.79 34.99
N GLU A 199 27.98 -18.83 34.56
CA GLU A 199 28.57 -19.34 33.30
C GLU A 199 27.65 -19.74 32.11
N ASP A 200 28.05 -19.27 30.92
CA ASP A 200 27.46 -19.49 29.58
C ASP A 200 26.17 -18.72 29.26
N SER A 201 26.40 -17.52 28.72
CA SER A 201 25.40 -16.59 28.20
C SER A 201 24.44 -17.26 27.20
N SER A 202 23.23 -17.57 27.65
CA SER A 202 22.03 -17.67 26.81
C SER A 202 20.83 -17.22 27.65
N PRO A 203 19.99 -16.29 27.16
CA PRO A 203 18.75 -15.96 27.87
C PRO A 203 17.89 -17.23 27.99
N ALA A 204 16.99 -17.25 28.98
CA ALA A 204 16.10 -18.37 29.25
C ALA A 204 15.12 -18.60 28.07
N TYR A 205 15.62 -19.21 27.00
CA TYR A 205 14.83 -19.63 25.87
C TYR A 205 13.97 -20.83 26.27
N PRO A 206 12.76 -20.96 25.72
CA PRO A 206 11.93 -22.12 25.96
C PRO A 206 12.68 -23.43 25.68
N ALA A 207 12.45 -24.48 26.48
CA ALA A 207 13.19 -25.75 26.40
C ALA A 207 13.23 -26.37 24.99
N ARG A 208 12.17 -26.17 24.21
CA ARG A 208 12.08 -26.60 22.80
C ARG A 208 13.15 -25.93 21.93
N PHE A 209 13.38 -24.63 22.13
CA PHE A 209 14.37 -23.88 21.36
C PHE A 209 15.81 -24.28 21.75
N ALA A 210 16.09 -24.50 23.03
CA ALA A 210 17.37 -25.04 23.47
C ALA A 210 17.66 -26.42 22.85
N ALA A 211 16.65 -27.29 22.78
CA ALA A 211 16.75 -28.57 22.09
C ALA A 211 17.04 -28.41 20.59
N ILE A 212 16.42 -27.42 19.92
CA ILE A 212 16.68 -27.10 18.51
C ILE A 212 18.12 -26.61 18.31
N ILE A 213 18.61 -25.67 19.12
CA ILE A 213 19.99 -25.18 19.01
C ILE A 213 20.99 -26.32 19.20
N LYS A 214 20.75 -27.18 20.19
CA LYS A 214 21.59 -28.36 20.43
C LYS A 214 21.59 -29.30 19.22
N ALA A 215 20.43 -29.55 18.61
CA ALA A 215 20.33 -30.36 17.40
C ALA A 215 21.12 -29.73 16.24
N VAL A 216 21.00 -28.42 16.03
CA VAL A 216 21.77 -27.68 15.02
C VAL A 216 23.28 -27.75 15.28
N GLN A 217 23.72 -27.53 16.51
CA GLN A 217 25.14 -27.58 16.89
C GLN A 217 25.74 -28.99 16.79
N THR A 218 24.93 -30.02 17.05
CA THR A 218 25.36 -31.44 17.01
C THR A 218 25.16 -32.07 15.63
N GLY A 219 24.54 -31.36 14.68
CA GLY A 219 24.17 -31.88 13.36
C GLY A 219 23.07 -32.96 13.41
N GLY A 220 22.27 -32.98 14.47
CA GLY A 220 21.17 -33.93 14.65
C GLY A 220 19.89 -33.48 13.93
N PRO A 221 19.00 -34.42 13.55
CA PRO A 221 17.71 -34.10 12.96
C PRO A 221 16.84 -33.32 13.95
N VAL A 222 16.23 -32.22 13.49
CA VAL A 222 15.36 -31.37 14.30
C VAL A 222 13.96 -31.96 14.33
N GLU A 223 13.35 -32.06 15.52
CA GLU A 223 11.99 -32.58 15.67
C GLU A 223 10.99 -31.83 14.77
N GLY A 224 10.28 -32.57 13.92
CA GLY A 224 9.25 -32.04 13.02
C GLY A 224 9.73 -31.57 11.65
N ILE A 225 11.04 -31.54 11.39
CA ILE A 225 11.60 -31.25 10.07
C ILE A 225 11.97 -32.59 9.41
N VAL A 226 11.33 -32.88 8.27
CA VAL A 226 11.67 -34.04 7.43
C VAL A 226 12.81 -33.63 6.51
N ASP A 227 13.83 -34.47 6.41
CA ASP A 227 14.94 -34.28 5.48
C ASP A 227 14.42 -34.41 4.04
N ILE A 228 14.56 -33.35 3.25
CA ILE A 228 14.14 -33.34 1.84
C ILE A 228 15.37 -33.72 1.03
N PRO A 229 15.41 -34.92 0.43
CA PRO A 229 16.54 -35.29 -0.41
C PRO A 229 16.62 -34.32 -1.60
N ASP A 230 17.84 -33.99 -2.03
CA ASP A 230 18.11 -33.08 -3.16
C ASP A 230 17.71 -33.67 -4.54
N ILE A 231 16.91 -34.74 -4.52
CA ILE A 231 16.37 -35.40 -5.71
C ILE A 231 14.86 -35.18 -5.77
N VAL A 232 14.40 -34.75 -6.94
CA VAL A 232 12.98 -34.64 -7.24
C VAL A 232 12.41 -36.06 -7.35
N ALA A 233 11.78 -36.54 -6.27
CA ALA A 233 11.01 -37.77 -6.30
C ALA A 233 9.78 -37.57 -7.22
N ARG A 234 9.93 -37.89 -8.52
CA ARG A 234 8.81 -37.85 -9.46
C ARG A 234 7.87 -39.01 -9.15
N ASN A 235 6.61 -38.69 -8.87
CA ASN A 235 5.57 -39.71 -8.75
C ASN A 235 5.45 -40.45 -10.09
N PRO A 236 5.57 -41.80 -10.14
CA PRO A 236 5.57 -42.57 -11.38
C PRO A 236 4.25 -42.46 -12.16
N THR A 237 3.18 -41.93 -11.56
CA THR A 237 1.88 -41.74 -12.21
C THR A 237 1.73 -40.37 -12.90
N THR A 238 2.65 -39.42 -12.65
CA THR A 238 2.54 -38.06 -13.21
C THR A 238 3.50 -37.88 -14.38
N THR A 239 2.97 -37.86 -15.60
CA THR A 239 3.73 -37.44 -16.77
C THR A 239 3.86 -35.90 -16.77
N PRO A 240 5.07 -35.34 -16.93
CA PRO A 240 5.29 -33.89 -16.86
C PRO A 240 4.78 -33.12 -18.09
N PHE A 241 4.37 -33.83 -19.14
CA PHE A 241 3.83 -33.24 -20.36
C PHE A 241 2.33 -33.53 -20.45
N GLY A 242 1.53 -32.46 -20.52
CA GLY A 242 0.12 -32.58 -20.86
C GLY A 242 -0.03 -32.96 -22.33
N SER A 243 -0.83 -33.97 -22.63
CA SER A 243 -1.06 -34.47 -24.01
C SER A 243 -1.82 -33.49 -24.93
N MET A 244 -2.17 -32.29 -24.46
CA MET A 244 -2.96 -31.32 -25.21
C MET A 244 -2.07 -30.23 -25.79
N ALA A 245 -2.30 -29.93 -27.07
CA ALA A 245 -1.68 -28.78 -27.72
C ALA A 245 -2.06 -27.48 -27.00
N ARG A 246 -1.07 -26.64 -26.70
CA ARG A 246 -1.27 -25.34 -26.02
C ARG A 246 -2.32 -24.52 -26.79
N PRO A 247 -3.39 -24.05 -26.12
CA PRO A 247 -4.32 -23.11 -26.73
C PRO A 247 -3.57 -21.86 -27.21
N PRO A 248 -3.73 -21.46 -28.48
CA PRO A 248 -3.01 -20.32 -29.01
C PRO A 248 -3.44 -19.06 -28.28
N LYS A 249 -2.46 -18.19 -28.05
CA LYS A 249 -2.71 -16.90 -27.38
C LYS A 249 -3.47 -15.99 -28.34
N PRO A 250 -4.34 -15.09 -27.86
CA PRO A 250 -5.21 -14.28 -28.72
C PRO A 250 -4.47 -13.31 -29.66
N TRP A 251 -3.16 -13.15 -29.51
CA TRP A 251 -2.29 -12.37 -30.41
C TRP A 251 -1.52 -13.23 -31.44
N GLU A 252 -1.64 -14.56 -31.40
CA GLU A 252 -1.07 -15.46 -32.40
C GLU A 252 -2.01 -15.48 -33.62
N LYS A 253 -1.75 -14.59 -34.59
CA LYS A 253 -2.45 -14.60 -35.88
C LYS A 253 -2.10 -15.90 -36.62
N ALA A 254 -3.10 -16.71 -36.96
CA ALA A 254 -2.92 -17.93 -37.76
C ALA A 254 -2.31 -17.57 -39.13
N GLN A 255 -1.07 -17.98 -39.37
CA GLN A 255 -0.48 -17.97 -40.71
C GLN A 255 -1.14 -19.08 -41.54
N PRO A 256 -1.59 -18.82 -42.78
CA PRO A 256 -2.11 -19.86 -43.64
C PRO A 256 -0.98 -20.76 -44.14
N ASP A 257 -1.28 -22.05 -44.15
CA ASP A 257 -0.49 -23.14 -44.68
C ASP A 257 -0.09 -22.87 -46.15
N VAL A 258 1.20 -22.67 -46.41
CA VAL A 258 1.79 -22.70 -47.75
C VAL A 258 2.78 -23.84 -47.76
N GLY A 259 2.39 -24.91 -48.46
CA GLY A 259 3.22 -26.09 -48.68
C GLY A 259 4.56 -25.76 -49.33
N THR A 260 5.58 -26.45 -48.80
CA THR A 260 6.76 -26.99 -49.49
C THR A 260 7.18 -26.32 -50.79
N GLU A 261 8.17 -25.44 -50.76
CA GLU A 261 9.33 -25.48 -51.68
C GLU A 261 10.57 -24.86 -50.99
N LEU A 262 11.72 -25.48 -51.26
CA LEU A 262 13.02 -25.31 -50.64
C LEU A 262 13.62 -23.92 -50.92
N HIS A 263 14.09 -23.21 -49.89
CA HIS A 263 15.21 -22.27 -50.03
C HIS A 263 16.03 -22.18 -48.74
N ALA A 264 17.33 -22.41 -48.92
CA ALA A 264 18.36 -22.46 -47.89
C ALA A 264 18.63 -21.11 -47.21
N GLY A 265 19.03 -21.18 -45.94
CA GLY A 265 19.95 -20.23 -45.31
C GLY A 265 19.34 -19.22 -44.33
N ALA A 266 19.39 -19.54 -43.03
CA ALA A 266 19.67 -18.64 -41.89
C ALA A 266 19.18 -19.30 -40.59
N GLU A 267 19.99 -20.23 -40.08
CA GLU A 267 19.80 -20.92 -38.82
C GLU A 267 20.17 -20.03 -37.61
N HIS A 268 19.17 -19.44 -36.95
CA HIS A 268 19.24 -19.12 -35.51
C HIS A 268 17.93 -19.52 -34.82
N GLY A 269 17.64 -20.82 -34.86
CA GLY A 269 16.65 -21.44 -33.99
C GLY A 269 17.37 -22.05 -32.78
N LEU A 270 17.19 -21.48 -31.59
CA LEU A 270 17.45 -22.18 -30.34
C LEU A 270 16.39 -23.29 -30.22
N ALA A 271 16.62 -24.39 -30.93
CA ALA A 271 15.93 -25.64 -30.66
C ALA A 271 16.31 -26.03 -29.23
N ALA A 272 15.34 -25.97 -28.32
CA ALA A 272 15.47 -26.62 -27.03
C ALA A 272 15.72 -28.10 -27.32
N GLN A 273 16.98 -28.52 -27.24
CA GLN A 273 17.34 -29.94 -27.20
C GLN A 273 16.75 -30.48 -25.91
N VAL A 274 15.52 -30.97 -25.98
CA VAL A 274 14.90 -31.72 -24.90
C VAL A 274 15.48 -33.12 -25.00
N ASP A 275 16.24 -33.48 -23.97
CA ASP A 275 16.85 -34.81 -23.81
C ASP A 275 15.75 -35.88 -23.83
N GLU A 276 15.67 -36.61 -24.95
CA GLU A 276 14.59 -37.56 -25.22
C GLU A 276 14.84 -38.94 -24.59
N LYS A 277 15.98 -39.13 -23.90
CA LYS A 277 16.26 -40.41 -23.23
C LYS A 277 17.27 -40.25 -22.09
N PHE A 278 16.78 -39.84 -20.92
CA PHE A 278 17.50 -40.10 -19.68
C PHE A 278 17.61 -41.63 -19.49
N PRO A 279 18.81 -42.21 -19.38
CA PRO A 279 18.97 -43.66 -19.32
C PRO A 279 18.37 -44.23 -18.04
N ASP A 280 17.58 -45.30 -18.17
CA ASP A 280 17.15 -46.13 -17.05
C ASP A 280 18.42 -46.66 -16.35
N SER A 281 18.66 -46.19 -15.12
CA SER A 281 19.74 -46.71 -14.29
C SER A 281 19.36 -48.10 -13.76
N GLU A 282 19.38 -49.09 -14.64
CA GLU A 282 19.49 -50.50 -14.28
C GLU A 282 20.90 -50.96 -14.66
N ALA A 283 21.88 -50.42 -13.94
CA ALA A 283 23.21 -51.01 -13.86
C ALA A 283 23.16 -52.14 -12.83
N GLU A 284 22.58 -53.25 -13.25
CA GLU A 284 22.79 -54.56 -12.66
C GLU A 284 24.31 -54.81 -12.60
N ALA A 285 24.85 -54.87 -11.38
CA ALA A 285 26.25 -55.21 -11.17
C ALA A 285 26.52 -56.62 -11.74
N PRO A 286 27.53 -56.82 -12.60
CA PRO A 286 27.92 -58.17 -12.97
C PRO A 286 28.51 -58.87 -11.75
N VAL A 287 27.79 -59.90 -11.30
CA VAL A 287 28.27 -60.97 -10.45
C VAL A 287 29.37 -61.71 -11.22
N ASP A 288 30.63 -61.53 -10.82
CA ASP A 288 31.70 -62.44 -11.22
C ASP A 288 31.78 -63.61 -10.22
N PRO A 289 31.67 -64.87 -10.67
CA PRO A 289 31.91 -66.05 -9.86
C PRO A 289 33.37 -66.55 -10.01
N ALA A 290 34.12 -66.55 -8.90
CA ALA A 290 35.03 -67.61 -8.41
C ALA A 290 36.11 -67.04 -7.48
#